data_AF-A0A8J2NM58-F1
#
_entry.id   AF-A0A8J2NM58-F1
#
_cell.length_a   1.000
_cell.length_b   1.000
_cell.length_c   1.000
_cell.angle_alpha   90.00
_cell.angle_beta   90.00
_cell.angle_gamma   90.00
#
_symmetry.space_group_name_H-M   'P 1'
#
loop_
_entity.id
_entity.type
_entity.pdbx_description
1 polymer ?
#
loop_
_entity_poly.entity_id
_entity_poly.type
_entity_poly.pdbx_seq_one_letter_code
_entity_poly.pdbx_strand_id
1 'polypeptide(L)' 'SWNFRTEDFDIGFSILHNDKDCILNYQRVDSHLKNQEGALNCEKPGRYTLIFDNTYSVVRAKTLHYMVSV' A
#
# COMPACT_ATOMS: atom_id res chain seq x y z
N SER A 1 -4.16 -3.80 -10.81
CA SER A 1 -4.90 -2.95 -9.87
C SER A 1 -4.81 -3.50 -8.45
N TRP A 2 -5.09 -2.67 -7.44
CA TRP A 2 -5.12 -3.05 -6.03
C TRP A 2 -6.33 -2.45 -5.32
N ASN A 3 -6.77 -3.14 -4.27
CA ASN A 3 -7.70 -2.63 -3.27
C ASN A 3 -7.26 -3.13 -1.89
N PHE A 4 -7.29 -2.27 -0.87
CA PHE A 4 -7.04 -2.68 0.51
C PHE A 4 -7.77 -1.82 1.53
N ARG A 5 -7.90 -2.37 2.74
CA ARG A 5 -8.41 -1.67 3.92
C ARG A 5 -7.77 -2.21 5.19
N THR A 6 -7.77 -1.41 6.24
CA THR A 6 -7.44 -1.86 7.61
C THR A 6 -8.72 -1.98 8.44
N GLU A 7 -8.73 -2.86 9.43
CA GLU A 7 -9.86 -2.91 10.39
C GLU A 7 -9.91 -1.65 11.25
N ASP A 8 -8.75 -1.24 11.77
CA ASP A 8 -8.59 -0.06 12.61
C ASP A 8 -7.36 0.74 12.20
N PHE A 9 -7.43 2.07 12.40
CA PHE A 9 -6.35 3.04 12.19
C PHE A 9 -5.82 3.15 10.75
N ASP A 10 -5.03 4.20 10.51
CA ASP A 10 -4.38 4.44 9.23
C ASP A 10 -3.19 3.49 9.01
N ILE A 11 -2.69 3.41 7.78
CA ILE A 11 -1.47 2.65 7.45
C ILE A 11 -0.63 3.43 6.45
N GLY A 12 0.70 3.25 6.50
CA GLY A 12 1.59 3.77 5.48
C GLY A 12 1.47 2.94 4.20
N PHE A 13 1.40 3.58 3.05
CA PHE A 13 1.32 2.90 1.76
C PHE A 13 2.25 3.55 0.73
N SER A 14 2.99 2.74 -0.02
CA SER A 14 3.83 3.16 -1.15
C SER A 14 3.98 2.03 -2.18
N ILE A 15 4.48 2.37 -3.37
CA ILE A 15 4.76 1.41 -4.44
C ILE A 15 6.15 1.68 -5.00
N LEU A 16 6.98 0.64 -5.08
CA LEU A 16 8.30 0.67 -5.71
C LEU A 16 8.36 -0.21 -6.95
N HIS A 17 9.16 0.18 -7.93
CA HIS A 17 9.59 -0.67 -9.04
C HIS A 17 11.03 -1.12 -8.81
N ASN A 18 11.26 -2.44 -8.86
CA ASN A 18 12.54 -3.10 -8.59
C ASN A 18 13.23 -2.63 -7.29
N ASP A 19 12.42 -2.26 -6.29
CA ASP A 19 12.83 -1.76 -4.96
C ASP A 19 13.76 -0.54 -4.98
N LYS A 20 13.72 0.24 -6.07
CA LYS A 20 14.55 1.44 -6.25
C LYS A 20 13.71 2.63 -6.65
N ASP A 21 12.90 2.46 -7.69
CA ASP A 21 12.18 3.56 -8.29
C ASP A 21 10.83 3.73 -7.59
N CYS A 22 10.63 4.90 -6.97
CA CYS A 22 9.36 5.20 -6.30
C CYS A 22 8.29 5.53 -7.34
N ILE A 23 7.29 4.65 -7.44
CA ILE A 23 6.14 4.82 -8.33
C ILE A 23 5.01 5.57 -7.62
N LEU A 24 4.77 5.20 -6.36
CA LEU A 24 3.86 5.91 -5.47
C LEU A 24 4.59 6.24 -4.18
N ASN A 25 4.71 7.54 -3.89
CA ASN A 25 5.34 8.04 -2.67
C ASN A 25 4.62 7.54 -1.43
N TYR A 26 5.40 7.34 -0.36
CA TYR A 26 4.87 7.01 0.95
C TYR A 26 3.87 8.05 1.42
N GLN A 27 2.69 7.58 1.81
CA GLN A 27 1.66 8.37 2.44
C GLN A 27 0.93 7.54 3.50
N ARG A 28 0.55 8.18 4.60
CA ARG A 28 -0.37 7.59 5.57
C ARG A 28 -1.79 7.77 5.06
N VAL A 29 -2.52 6.66 4.95
CA VAL A 29 -3.89 6.64 4.42
C VAL A 29 -4.84 6.11 5.47
N ASP A 30 -5.99 6.79 5.63
CA ASP A 30 -7.06 6.38 6.54
C ASP A 30 -7.87 5.20 5.97
N SER A 31 -7.18 4.08 5.73
CA SER A 31 -7.73 2.87 5.10
C SER A 31 -8.79 2.15 5.93
N HIS A 32 -8.96 2.54 7.19
CA HIS A 32 -10.04 2.10 8.09
C HIS A 32 -11.33 2.89 7.89
N LEU A 33 -11.26 4.14 7.41
CA LEU A 33 -12.44 4.97 7.13
C LEU A 33 -12.90 4.81 5.69
N LYS A 34 -11.96 4.64 4.76
CA LYS A 34 -12.24 4.53 3.34
C LYS A 34 -11.33 3.48 2.70
N ASN A 35 -11.94 2.55 1.95
CA ASN A 35 -11.19 1.59 1.14
C ASN A 35 -10.23 2.34 0.19
N GLN A 36 -9.00 1.83 0.11
CA GLN A 36 -7.97 2.38 -0.76
C GLN A 36 -7.87 1.52 -2.01
N GLU A 37 -8.01 2.14 -3.18
CA GLU A 37 -7.98 1.43 -4.45
C GLU A 37 -7.22 2.21 -5.51
N GLY A 38 -6.67 1.50 -6.47
CA GLY A 38 -5.95 2.10 -7.58
C GLY A 38 -5.52 1.10 -8.64
N ALA A 39 -4.97 1.63 -9.71
CA ALA A 39 -4.38 0.86 -10.79
C ALA A 39 -3.07 1.51 -11.24
N LEU A 40 -2.16 0.68 -11.73
CA LEU A 40 -0.89 1.08 -12.27
C LEU A 40 -0.71 0.36 -13.60
N ASN A 41 -0.35 1.10 -14.62
CA ASN A 41 0.10 0.52 -15.88
C ASN A 41 1.58 0.14 -15.72
N CYS A 42 1.87 -1.15 -15.88
CA CYS A 42 3.23 -1.67 -15.77
C CYS A 42 4.03 -1.36 -17.05
N GLU A 43 4.45 -0.11 -17.23
CA GLU A 43 5.18 0.35 -18.43
C GLU A 43 6.51 -0.37 -18.66
N LYS A 44 7.16 -0.82 -17.58
CA LYS A 44 8.44 -1.51 -17.63
C LYS A 44 8.30 -2.90 -17.00
N PRO A 45 8.87 -3.95 -17.62
CA PRO A 45 8.93 -5.26 -16.98
C PRO A 45 9.74 -5.18 -15.68
N GLY A 46 9.34 -5.96 -14.67
CA GLY A 46 10.03 -6.01 -13.39
C GLY A 46 9.10 -6.30 -12.22
N ARG A 47 9.65 -6.17 -11.01
CA ARG A 47 8.90 -6.36 -9.77
C ARG A 47 8.29 -5.03 -9.33
N TYR A 48 6.99 -5.05 -9.07
CA TYR A 48 6.29 -3.94 -8.42
C TYR A 48 5.97 -4.36 -6.98
N THR A 49 6.55 -3.64 -6.02
CA THR A 49 6.42 -3.93 -4.59
C THR A 49 5.44 -2.95 -3.98
N LEU A 50 4.27 -3.44 -3.54
CA LEU A 50 3.31 -2.67 -2.72
C LEU A 50 3.74 -2.80 -1.26
N ILE A 51 4.01 -1.67 -0.60
CA ILE A 51 4.54 -1.64 0.75
C ILE A 51 3.44 -1.12 1.70
N PHE A 52 3.12 -1.94 2.70
CA PHE A 52 2.24 -1.58 3.81
C PHE A 52 3.11 -1.36 5.06
N ASP A 53 3.30 -0.10 5.43
CA ASP A 53 4.22 0.31 6.48
C ASP A 53 3.46 0.66 7.77
N ASN A 54 3.84 -0.02 8.86
CA ASN A 54 3.36 0.25 10.22
C ASN A 54 4.51 0.55 11.18
N THR A 55 5.70 0.88 10.67
CA THR A 55 6.92 1.12 11.46
C THR A 55 6.82 2.36 12.35
N TYR A 56 5.99 3.33 11.97
CA TYR A 56 5.69 4.51 12.79
C TYR A 56 4.78 4.21 13.99
N SER A 57 4.06 3.08 13.99
CA SER A 57 3.18 2.71 15.09
C SER A 57 3.92 1.90 16.15
N VAL A 58 4.15 2.50 17.33
CA VAL A 58 4.86 1.83 18.43
C VAL A 58 4.00 0.79 19.16
N VAL A 59 2.68 1.02 19.25
CA VAL A 59 1.78 0.23 20.13
C VAL A 59 0.59 -0.41 19.41
N ARG A 60 0.40 -0.13 18.12
CA ARG A 60 -0.79 -0.55 17.36
C ARG A 60 -0.41 -1.49 16.22
N ALA A 61 -0.81 -2.75 16.35
CA ALA A 61 -0.88 -3.67 15.22
C ALA A 61 -2.01 -3.26 14.26
N LYS A 62 -1.96 -3.73 13.02
CA LYS A 62 -2.97 -3.48 11.99
C LYS A 62 -3.37 -4.81 11.36
N THR A 63 -4.67 -5.10 11.30
CA THR A 63 -5.20 -6.16 10.43
C THR A 63 -5.45 -5.58 9.05
N LEU A 64 -4.72 -6.06 8.05
CA LEU A 64 -4.81 -5.61 6.66
C LEU A 64 -5.58 -6.63 5.82
N HIS A 65 -6.61 -6.17 5.13
CA HIS A 65 -7.32 -6.92 4.09
C HIS A 65 -6.94 -6.35 2.73
N TYR A 66 -6.44 -7.17 1.81
CA TYR A 66 -5.98 -6.69 0.50
C TYR A 66 -6.36 -7.65 -0.63
N MET A 67 -6.49 -7.09 -1.83
CA MET A 67 -6.67 -7.81 -3.09
C MET A 67 -5.83 -7.15 -4.17
N VAL A 68 -5.06 -7.94 -4.91
CA VAL A 68 -4.27 -7.49 -6.07
C VAL A 68 -4.69 -8.32 -7.28
N SER A 69 -4.96 -7.64 -8.38
CA SER A 69 -5.23 -8.26 -9.69
C SER A 69 -4.30 -7.69 -10.74
N VAL A 70 -3.76 -8.57 -11.59
CA VAL A 70 -2.83 -8.20 -12.67
C VAL A 70 -3.58 -8.12 -13.98
#